data_AF-A0A357MQM1-F1
#
_entry.id   AF-A0A357MQM1-F1
#
_cell.length_a   1.000
_cell.length_b   1.000
_cell.length_c   1.000
_cell.angle_alpha   90.00
_cell.angle_beta   90.00
_cell.angle_gamma   90.00
#
_symmetry.space_group_name_H-M   'P 1'
#
loop_
_entity.id
_entity.type
_entity.pdbx_description
1 polymer ?
#
loop_
_entity_poly.entity_id
_entity_poly.type
_entity_poly.pdbx_seq_one_letter_code
_entity_poly.pdbx_strand_id
1 'polypeptide(L)' 'EFQKQGGTAAFIDAEHALDPTYAEKLGVKVKDLLISQPDTGEQALEIADMLVRSGAVDVIVIDSV' A
#
# COMPACT_ATOMS: atom_id res chain seq x y z
N GLU A 1 -9.58 -9.02 -0.62
CA GLU A 1 -10.32 -9.48 0.58
C GLU A 1 -9.75 -9.03 1.95
N PHE A 2 -8.45 -8.82 2.14
CA PHE A 2 -7.82 -8.65 3.48
C PHE A 2 -8.46 -7.58 4.39
N GLN A 3 -8.68 -6.37 3.87
CA GLN A 3 -9.31 -5.29 4.63
C GLN A 3 -10.74 -5.60 5.08
N LYS A 4 -11.45 -6.52 4.40
CA LYS A 4 -12.79 -6.97 4.82
C LYS A 4 -12.73 -7.85 6.07
N GLN A 5 -11.59 -8.50 6.32
CA GLN A 5 -11.33 -9.33 7.51
C GLN A 5 -10.72 -8.52 8.67
N GLY A 6 -10.56 -7.21 8.51
CA GLY A 6 -9.98 -6.33 9.52
C GLY A 6 -8.45 -6.18 9.43
N GLY A 7 -7.81 -6.76 8.42
CA GLY A 7 -6.37 -6.60 8.21
C GLY A 7 -6.00 -5.22 7.65
N THR A 8 -4.80 -4.77 7.98
CA THR A 8 -4.20 -3.51 7.53
C THR A 8 -3.37 -3.76 6.26
N ALA A 9 -3.57 -2.93 5.25
CA ALA A 9 -2.84 -3.00 3.99
C ALA A 9 -2.01 -1.74 3.76
N ALA A 10 -0.84 -1.91 3.13
CA ALA A 10 -0.06 -0.83 2.57
C ALA A 10 0.11 -0.98 1.07
N PHE A 11 0.18 0.15 0.37
CA PHE A 11 0.35 0.25 -1.07
C PHE A 11 1.47 1.24 -1.37
N ILE A 12 2.54 0.77 -2.00
CA ILE A 12 3.67 1.57 -2.45
C ILE A 12 3.49 1.81 -3.94
N ASP A 13 3.01 2.99 -4.30
CA ASP A 13 2.69 3.43 -5.65
C ASP A 13 3.90 4.16 -6.25
N ALA A 14 4.85 3.39 -6.78
CA ALA A 14 6.01 3.90 -7.51
C ALA A 14 5.66 4.46 -8.89
N GLU A 15 4.54 4.03 -9.50
CA GLU A 15 4.08 4.55 -10.80
C GLU A 15 3.20 5.81 -10.69
N HIS A 16 2.80 6.19 -9.48
CA HIS A 16 1.92 7.33 -9.19
C HIS A 16 0.57 7.21 -9.95
N ALA A 17 0.11 5.98 -10.14
CA ALA A 17 -1.00 5.64 -11.04
C ALA A 17 -2.27 5.20 -10.30
N LEU A 18 -2.24 5.10 -8.96
CA LEU A 18 -3.39 4.68 -8.18
C LEU A 18 -4.54 5.69 -8.29
N ASP A 19 -5.73 5.22 -8.68
CA ASP A 19 -6.99 5.98 -8.59
C ASP A 19 -7.76 5.58 -7.32
N PRO A 20 -7.80 6.43 -6.27
CA PRO A 20 -8.55 6.20 -5.05
C PRO A 20 -10.03 5.92 -5.29
N THR A 21 -10.64 6.61 -6.25
CA THR A 21 -12.08 6.49 -6.55
C THR A 21 -12.39 5.13 -7.16
N TYR A 22 -11.51 4.64 -8.03
CA TYR A 22 -11.64 3.31 -8.61
C TYR A 22 -11.42 2.22 -7.56
N ALA A 23 -10.40 2.36 -6.71
CA ALA A 23 -10.13 1.43 -5.62
C ALA A 23 -11.31 1.33 -4.63
N GLU A 24 -11.94 2.45 -4.26
CA GLU A 24 -13.14 2.47 -3.42
C GLU A 24 -14.31 1.70 -4.06
N LYS A 25 -14.53 1.84 -5.38
CA LYS A 25 -15.56 1.07 -6.11
C LYS A 25 -15.32 -0.43 -6.09
N LEU A 26 -14.06 -0.86 -6.03
CA LEU A 26 -13.69 -2.27 -5.88
C LEU A 26 -13.80 -2.77 -4.42
N GLY A 27 -14.17 -1.89 -3.48
CA GLY A 27 -14.35 -2.21 -2.07
C GLY A 27 -13.07 -2.14 -1.24
N VAL A 28 -12.05 -1.43 -1.73
CA VAL A 28 -10.87 -1.07 -0.93
C VAL A 28 -11.27 0.04 0.05
N LYS A 29 -10.87 -0.11 1.30
CA LYS A 29 -10.99 0.94 2.32
C LYS A 29 -9.83 1.91 2.16
N VAL A 30 -9.93 2.81 1.20
CA VAL A 30 -8.80 3.68 0.80
C VAL A 30 -8.35 4.61 1.94
N LYS A 31 -9.28 5.06 2.80
CA LYS A 31 -8.94 5.87 3.98
C LYS A 31 -8.11 5.11 5.03
N ASP A 32 -8.22 3.79 5.05
CA ASP A 32 -7.51 2.91 5.98
C ASP A 32 -6.30 2.25 5.29
N LEU A 33 -6.02 2.60 4.03
CA LEU A 33 -4.89 2.10 3.26
C LEU A 33 -3.69 3.02 3.48
N LEU A 34 -2.57 2.45 3.92
CA LEU A 34 -1.30 3.20 3.97
C LEU A 34 -0.78 3.34 2.54
N ILE A 35 -0.74 4.55 2.01
CA ILE A 35 -0.24 4.81 0.64
C ILE A 35 1.08 5.55 0.74
N SER A 36 2.08 5.09 0.00
CA SER A 36 3.36 5.76 -0.18
C SER A 36 3.65 5.95 -1.67
N GLN A 37 4.13 7.13 -2.05
CA GLN A 37 4.56 7.45 -3.41
C GLN A 37 6.05 7.78 -3.38
N PRO A 38 6.94 6.78 -3.53
CA PRO A 38 8.38 7.00 -3.50
C PRO A 38 8.86 7.67 -4.79
N ASP A 39 10.00 8.35 -4.68
CA ASP A 39 10.75 8.97 -5.78
C ASP A 39 11.69 7.97 -6.47
N THR A 40 12.12 6.91 -5.76
CA THR A 40 13.01 5.86 -6.29
C THR A 40 12.63 4.45 -5.82
N GLY A 41 13.11 3.43 -6.53
CA GLY A 41 12.91 2.02 -6.15
C GLY A 41 13.58 1.66 -4.83
N GLU A 42 14.76 2.22 -4.53
CA GLU A 42 15.43 2.02 -3.23
C GLU A 42 14.58 2.57 -2.09
N GLN A 43 14.00 3.76 -2.25
CA GLN A 43 13.09 4.33 -1.26
C GLN A 43 11.83 3.45 -1.09
N ALA A 44 11.28 2.92 -2.19
CA ALA A 44 10.18 1.98 -2.13
C ALA A 44 10.51 0.74 -1.27
N LEU A 45 11.71 0.17 -1.46
CA LEU A 45 12.19 -0.99 -0.72
C LEU A 45 12.49 -0.66 0.75
N GLU A 46 13.05 0.51 1.05
CA GLU A 46 13.26 0.95 2.44
C GLU A 46 11.93 1.10 3.19
N ILE A 47 10.92 1.69 2.56
CA ILE A 47 9.59 1.83 3.14
C ILE A 47 8.95 0.46 3.35
N ALA A 48 9.09 -0.45 2.39
CA ALA A 48 8.63 -1.83 2.55
C ALA A 48 9.32 -2.53 3.73
N ASP A 49 10.65 -2.43 3.85
CA ASP A 49 11.41 -3.04 4.96
C ASP A 49 10.98 -2.46 6.32
N MET A 50 10.79 -1.14 6.41
CA MET A 50 10.29 -0.48 7.63
C MET A 50 8.90 -1.00 8.02
N LEU A 51 7.99 -1.12 7.06
CA LEU A 51 6.63 -1.61 7.30
C LEU A 51 6.63 -3.08 7.73
N VAL A 52 7.43 -3.93 7.09
CA VAL A 52 7.60 -5.34 7.50
C VAL A 52 8.14 -5.44 8.92
N ARG A 53 9.19 -4.66 9.27
CA ARG A 53 9.78 -4.67 10.61
C ARG A 53 8.83 -4.18 11.69
N SER A 54 7.96 -3.23 11.36
CA SER A 54 6.99 -2.69 12.30
C SER A 54 5.93 -3.71 12.73
N GLY A 55 5.65 -4.71 11.87
CA GLY A 55 4.53 -5.64 12.04
C GLY A 55 3.15 -4.98 12.02
N ALA A 56 3.06 -3.70 11.62
CA ALA A 56 1.82 -2.92 11.64
C ALA A 56 0.90 -3.21 10.44
N VAL A 57 1.41 -3.91 9.43
CA VAL A 57 0.69 -4.22 8.19
C VAL A 57 0.68 -5.73 7.94
N ASP A 58 -0.46 -6.24 7.51
CA ASP A 58 -0.63 -7.66 7.18
C ASP A 58 -0.24 -7.96 5.73
N VAL A 59 -0.35 -6.95 4.85
CA VAL A 59 -0.01 -7.07 3.43
C VAL A 59 0.57 -5.77 2.89
N ILE A 60 1.58 -5.89 2.04
CA ILE A 60 2.20 -4.78 1.30
C ILE A 60 2.11 -5.10 -0.18
N VAL A 61 1.64 -4.14 -0.97
CA VAL A 61 1.66 -4.19 -2.44
C VAL A 61 2.61 -3.10 -2.94
N ILE A 62 3.41 -3.42 -3.95
CA ILE A 62 4.33 -2.49 -4.62
C ILE A 62 3.91 -2.41 -6.09
N ASP A 63 3.68 -1.20 -6.59
CA ASP A 63 3.19 -0.93 -7.95
C ASP A 63 3.95 0.26 -8.57
N SER A 64 4.95 0.09 -9.42
CA SER A 64 5.55 -1.15 -9.94
C SER A 64 6.94 -1.42 -9.35
N VAL A 65 7.60 -2.47 -9.87
CA VAL A 65 9.03 -2.75 -9.68
C VAL A 65 9.86 -1.91 -10.64
#